data_AF-A0A7K1K456-F1
#
_entry.id   AF-A0A7K1K456-F1
#
_cell.length_a   1.000
_cell.length_b   1.000
_cell.length_c   1.000
_cell.angle_alpha   90.00
_cell.angle_beta   90.00
_cell.angle_gamma   90.00
#
_symmetry.space_group_name_H-M   'P 1'
#
loop_
_entity.id
_entity.type
_entity.pdbx_description
1 polymer ?
#
loop_
_entity_poly.entity_id
_entity_poly.type
_entity_poly.pdbx_seq_one_letter_code
_entity_poly.pdbx_strand_id
1 'polypeptide(L)'
;MRTALKRGTLLLVGLCGYGVSMAMMVRAGLGLDPWDVFHQGLTRHTPLTLGMASAVVGVVVLLAWIPLRNRPGIGTVANVIVIAVTVDATLAVLPAPSALPVRIAMMIGAVVLNAISTVLYIGAGLGPGPRDGLMTGLVARTGLSVRLVRTGIEATVLAAGWLLGGTVGIGTVVYAFGIGPLVQLFLRLTPRSLLFHDFSGGRARADRDPITTMGEWPQGNAPTRQPATTETEPTPTC
;
A
#
# COMPACT_ATOMS: atom_id res chain seq x y z
N MET A 1 0.30 -8.21 24.12
CA MET A 1 1.10 -9.30 23.51
C MET A 1 0.37 -10.03 22.38
N ARG A 2 -0.84 -10.59 22.60
CA ARG A 2 -1.60 -11.34 21.56
C ARG A 2 -1.88 -10.55 20.27
N THR A 3 -2.19 -9.25 20.37
CA THR A 3 -2.46 -8.39 19.20
C THR A 3 -1.21 -8.10 18.36
N ALA A 4 -0.06 -7.89 19.02
CA ALA A 4 1.21 -7.65 18.32
C ALA A 4 1.66 -8.89 17.55
N LEU A 5 1.54 -10.07 18.17
CA LEU A 5 1.82 -11.35 17.50
C LEU A 5 0.93 -11.56 16.28
N LYS A 6 -0.39 -11.34 16.40
CA LYS A 6 -1.33 -11.44 15.28
C LYS A 6 -0.95 -10.52 14.10
N ARG A 7 -0.63 -9.25 14.39
CA ARG A 7 -0.20 -8.29 13.36
C ARG A 7 1.11 -8.70 12.70
N GLY A 8 2.09 -9.15 13.48
CA GLY A 8 3.36 -9.66 12.97
C GLY A 8 3.17 -10.90 12.07
N THR A 9 2.33 -11.85 12.48
CA THR A 9 2.01 -13.02 11.67
C THR A 9 1.30 -12.65 10.37
N LEU A 10 0.29 -11.77 10.42
CA LEU A 10 -0.40 -11.28 9.21
C LEU A 10 0.56 -10.59 8.24
N LEU A 11 1.46 -9.76 8.77
CA LEU A 11 2.50 -9.10 7.99
C LEU A 11 3.39 -10.15 7.31
N LEU A 12 3.99 -11.06 8.08
CA LEU A 12 4.93 -12.05 7.53
C LEU A 12 4.26 -12.99 6.52
N VAL A 13 3.06 -13.50 6.82
CA VAL A 13 2.30 -14.34 5.89
C VAL A 13 1.97 -13.58 4.61
N GLY A 14 1.52 -12.33 4.73
CA GLY A 14 1.23 -11.50 3.57
C GLY A 14 2.49 -11.19 2.74
N LEU A 15 3.62 -10.87 3.37
CA LEU A 15 4.87 -10.59 2.66
C LEU A 15 5.46 -11.84 1.98
N CYS A 16 5.45 -12.98 2.65
CA CYS A 16 5.88 -14.25 2.06
C CYS A 16 4.97 -14.62 0.87
N GLY A 17 3.65 -14.55 1.04
CA GLY A 17 2.69 -14.80 -0.03
C GLY A 17 2.89 -13.86 -1.23
N TYR A 18 3.24 -12.59 -0.96
CA TYR A 18 3.58 -11.64 -2.01
C TYR A 18 4.81 -12.10 -2.80
N GLY A 19 5.91 -12.44 -2.11
CA GLY A 19 7.13 -12.93 -2.78
C GLY A 19 6.91 -14.23 -3.56
N VAL A 20 6.12 -15.16 -3.02
CA VAL A 20 5.73 -16.39 -3.73
C VAL A 20 4.95 -16.07 -5.00
N SER A 21 3.99 -15.13 -4.92
CA SER A 21 3.19 -14.73 -6.08
C SER A 21 4.03 -14.11 -7.20
N MET A 22 5.01 -13.25 -6.86
CA MET A 22 5.96 -12.69 -7.82
C MET A 22 6.73 -13.81 -8.54
N ALA A 23 7.31 -14.75 -7.77
CA ALA A 23 8.05 -15.88 -8.32
C ALA A 23 7.17 -16.77 -9.23
N MET A 24 5.91 -16.99 -8.87
CA MET A 24 4.95 -17.70 -9.71
C MET A 24 4.67 -16.97 -11.03
N MET A 25 4.51 -15.65 -11.04
CA MET A 25 4.34 -14.87 -12.28
C MET A 25 5.57 -15.01 -13.19
N VAL A 26 6.77 -14.95 -12.61
CA VAL A 26 8.04 -15.13 -13.32
C VAL A 26 8.14 -16.53 -13.93
N ARG A 27 7.82 -17.58 -13.16
CA ARG A 27 7.84 -18.97 -13.66
C ARG A 27 6.75 -19.25 -14.69
N ALA A 28 5.59 -18.62 -14.57
CA ALA A 28 4.54 -18.71 -15.58
C ALA A 28 5.01 -18.08 -16.91
N GLY A 29 5.81 -17.02 -16.88
CA GLY A 29 6.41 -16.42 -18.08
C GLY A 29 5.38 -15.88 -19.09
N LEU A 30 4.18 -15.51 -18.63
CA LEU A 30 3.09 -14.97 -19.47
C LEU A 30 2.97 -13.45 -19.38
N GLY A 31 3.88 -12.78 -18.68
CA GLY A 31 3.84 -11.36 -18.35
C GLY A 31 3.90 -11.14 -16.84
N LEU A 32 4.47 -10.02 -16.42
CA LEU A 32 4.66 -9.64 -15.01
C LEU A 32 3.84 -8.41 -14.65
N ASP A 33 3.68 -8.11 -13.36
CA ASP A 33 3.16 -6.81 -12.93
C ASP A 33 4.16 -5.68 -13.23
N PRO A 34 3.69 -4.41 -13.32
CA PRO A 34 4.54 -3.27 -13.72
C PRO A 34 5.91 -3.19 -13.06
N TRP A 35 5.95 -3.45 -11.76
CA TRP A 35 7.18 -3.33 -10.99
C TRP A 35 8.10 -4.52 -11.20
N ASP A 36 7.57 -5.74 -11.33
CA ASP A 36 8.40 -6.91 -11.62
C ASP A 36 8.89 -6.92 -13.07
N VAL A 37 8.18 -6.29 -14.01
CA VAL A 37 8.73 -5.97 -15.33
C VAL A 37 10.00 -5.12 -15.17
N PHE A 38 9.96 -4.11 -14.29
CA PHE A 38 11.13 -3.27 -14.01
C PHE A 38 12.26 -3.99 -13.28
N HIS A 39 11.96 -4.76 -12.22
CA HIS A 39 12.98 -5.56 -11.54
C HIS A 39 13.62 -6.56 -12.49
N GLN A 40 12.82 -7.27 -13.29
CA GLN A 40 13.35 -8.21 -14.26
C GLN A 40 14.19 -7.51 -15.32
N GLY A 41 13.76 -6.34 -15.83
CA GLY A 41 14.58 -5.53 -16.73
C GLY A 41 15.93 -5.18 -16.11
N LEU A 42 15.95 -4.76 -14.85
CA LEU A 42 17.19 -4.46 -14.14
C LEU A 42 18.11 -5.68 -14.02
N THR A 43 17.57 -6.87 -13.74
CA THR A 43 18.37 -8.12 -13.67
C THR A 43 19.00 -8.52 -15.00
N ARG A 44 18.51 -8.01 -16.14
CA ARG A 44 19.14 -8.26 -17.45
C ARG A 44 20.35 -7.38 -17.72
N HIS A 45 20.48 -6.28 -16.99
CA HIS A 45 21.56 -5.31 -17.14
C HIS A 45 22.49 -5.24 -15.92
N THR A 46 22.23 -6.04 -14.89
CA THR A 46 23.00 -6.07 -13.64
C THR A 46 23.17 -7.52 -13.16
N PRO A 47 24.17 -7.83 -12.32
CA PRO A 47 24.34 -9.18 -11.77
C PRO A 47 23.35 -9.50 -10.63
N LEU A 48 22.31 -8.70 -10.45
CA LEU A 48 21.36 -8.85 -9.35
C LEU A 48 20.38 -9.99 -9.63
N THR A 49 20.02 -10.74 -8.58
CA THR A 49 18.83 -11.60 -8.62
C THR A 49 17.55 -10.75 -8.62
N LEU A 50 16.40 -11.37 -8.89
CA LEU A 50 15.13 -10.65 -8.90
C LEU A 50 14.77 -10.13 -7.51
N GLY A 51 15.02 -10.91 -6.46
CA GLY A 51 14.86 -10.49 -5.07
C GLY A 51 15.75 -9.31 -4.73
N MET A 52 17.04 -9.37 -5.09
CA MET A 52 17.98 -8.26 -4.87
C MET A 52 17.58 -6.99 -5.64
N ALA A 53 17.15 -7.11 -6.89
CA ALA A 53 16.64 -5.99 -7.67
C ALA A 53 15.43 -5.33 -6.98
N SER A 54 14.47 -6.14 -6.50
CA SER A 54 13.33 -5.64 -5.72
C SER A 54 13.76 -4.94 -4.43
N ALA A 55 14.77 -5.49 -3.72
CA ALA A 55 15.30 -4.86 -2.51
C ALA A 55 15.95 -3.50 -2.79
N VAL A 56 16.82 -3.43 -3.81
CA VAL A 56 17.53 -2.20 -4.20
C VAL A 56 16.52 -1.12 -4.61
N VAL A 57 15.55 -1.46 -5.47
CA VAL A 57 14.50 -0.52 -5.87
C VAL A 57 13.66 -0.10 -4.66
N GLY A 58 13.33 -1.03 -3.76
CA GLY A 58 12.66 -0.72 -2.50
C GLY A 58 13.42 0.32 -1.67
N VAL A 59 14.74 0.16 -1.51
CA VAL A 59 15.59 1.14 -0.82
C VAL A 59 15.62 2.48 -1.54
N VAL A 60 15.76 2.50 -2.87
CA VAL A 60 15.74 3.74 -3.67
C VAL A 60 14.40 4.48 -3.49
N VAL A 61 13.28 3.76 -3.50
CA VAL A 61 11.96 4.33 -3.27
C VAL A 61 11.84 4.89 -1.84
N LEU A 62 12.42 4.22 -0.84
CA LEU A 62 12.46 4.75 0.53
C LEU A 62 13.33 6.00 0.66
N LEU A 63 14.43 6.09 -0.06
CA LEU A 63 15.23 7.32 -0.12
C LEU A 63 14.44 8.46 -0.77
N ALA A 64 13.64 8.15 -1.79
CA ALA A 64 12.71 9.12 -2.38
C ALA A 64 11.63 9.60 -1.39
N TRP A 65 11.41 8.94 -0.25
CA TRP A 65 10.50 9.43 0.79
C TRP A 65 11.09 10.55 1.64
N ILE A 66 12.42 10.74 1.67
CA ILE A 66 13.08 11.80 2.43
C ILE A 66 12.47 13.19 2.11
N PRO A 67 12.32 13.61 0.83
CA PRO A 67 11.63 14.85 0.52
C PRO A 67 10.13 14.81 0.86
N LEU A 68 9.50 13.64 0.83
CA LEU A 68 8.08 13.47 1.17
C LEU A 68 7.81 13.56 2.69
N ARG A 69 8.84 13.47 3.54
CA ARG A 69 8.74 13.45 5.02
C ARG A 69 7.89 12.30 5.57
N ASN A 70 7.77 11.20 4.82
CA ASN A 70 7.09 9.98 5.29
C ASN A 70 8.03 9.16 6.18
N ARG A 71 7.56 8.72 7.36
CA ARG A 71 8.35 7.89 8.28
C ARG A 71 8.13 6.41 7.96
N PRO A 72 9.20 5.64 7.61
CA PRO A 72 9.08 4.20 7.39
C PRO A 72 8.70 3.48 8.68
N GLY A 73 7.78 2.52 8.58
CA GLY A 73 7.42 1.63 9.68
C GLY A 73 8.24 0.35 9.66
N ILE A 74 8.12 -0.47 10.72
CA ILE A 74 8.74 -1.81 10.78
C ILE A 74 8.25 -2.68 9.61
N GLY A 75 6.96 -2.56 9.25
CA GLY A 75 6.38 -3.25 8.10
C GLY A 75 7.01 -2.86 6.76
N THR A 76 7.50 -1.63 6.64
CA THR A 76 8.16 -1.12 5.42
C THR A 76 9.52 -1.80 5.20
N VAL A 77 10.33 -1.90 6.26
CA VAL A 77 11.63 -2.58 6.21
C VAL A 77 11.44 -4.07 6.02
N ALA A 78 10.49 -4.67 6.75
CA ALA A 78 10.14 -6.08 6.59
C ALA A 78 9.67 -6.39 5.16
N ASN A 79 8.90 -5.50 4.54
CA ASN A 79 8.43 -5.67 3.16
C ASN A 79 9.61 -5.82 2.18
N VAL A 80 10.59 -4.91 2.25
CA VAL A 80 11.79 -4.97 1.39
C VAL A 80 12.54 -6.28 1.58
N ILE A 81 12.82 -6.67 2.83
CA ILE A 81 13.66 -7.82 3.13
C ILE A 81 12.94 -9.14 2.85
N VAL A 82 11.73 -9.31 3.38
CA VAL A 82 10.98 -10.58 3.33
C VAL A 82 10.57 -10.88 1.89
N ILE A 83 10.11 -9.90 1.12
CA ILE A 83 9.75 -10.12 -0.28
C ILE A 83 11.00 -10.52 -1.07
N ALA A 84 12.11 -9.79 -0.94
CA ALA A 84 13.34 -10.09 -1.66
C ALA A 84 13.82 -11.53 -1.41
N VAL A 85 13.90 -11.94 -0.14
CA VAL A 85 14.31 -13.29 0.24
C VAL A 85 13.31 -14.33 -0.27
N THR A 86 12.01 -14.08 -0.12
CA THR A 86 10.99 -15.06 -0.49
C THR A 86 10.91 -15.26 -2.00
N VAL A 87 11.11 -14.21 -2.80
CA VAL A 87 11.16 -14.32 -4.27
C VAL A 87 12.29 -15.25 -4.69
N ASP A 88 13.52 -14.99 -4.24
CA ASP A 88 14.68 -15.78 -4.65
C ASP A 88 14.60 -17.21 -4.12
N ALA A 89 14.16 -17.40 -2.87
CA ALA A 89 13.94 -18.72 -2.29
C ALA A 89 12.89 -19.51 -3.07
N THR A 90 11.78 -18.87 -3.44
CA THR A 90 10.71 -19.52 -4.21
C THR A 90 11.21 -19.84 -5.62
N LEU A 91 11.92 -18.93 -6.28
CA LEU A 91 12.49 -19.19 -7.60
C LEU A 91 13.51 -20.34 -7.56
N ALA A 92 14.29 -20.49 -6.49
CA ALA A 92 15.25 -21.58 -6.36
C ALA A 92 14.58 -22.98 -6.36
N VAL A 93 13.36 -23.08 -5.82
CA VAL A 93 12.67 -24.38 -5.66
C VAL A 93 11.50 -24.60 -6.62
N LEU A 94 10.89 -23.53 -7.13
CA LEU A 94 9.72 -23.59 -7.99
C LEU A 94 10.16 -23.81 -9.45
N PRO A 95 9.89 -24.97 -10.06
CA PRO A 95 10.24 -25.22 -11.45
C PRO A 95 9.37 -24.41 -12.42
N ALA A 96 9.91 -24.14 -13.61
CA ALA A 96 9.14 -23.49 -14.69
C ALA A 96 8.26 -24.53 -15.41
N PRO A 97 6.93 -24.39 -15.42
CA PRO A 97 6.06 -25.31 -16.15
C PRO A 97 6.17 -25.11 -17.66
N SER A 98 6.23 -26.21 -18.42
CA SER A 98 6.26 -26.18 -19.89
C SER A 98 4.87 -26.08 -20.51
N ALA A 99 3.88 -26.77 -19.94
CA ALA A 99 2.52 -26.85 -20.46
C ALA A 99 1.76 -25.52 -20.29
N LEU A 100 1.20 -25.00 -21.38
CA LEU A 100 0.47 -23.73 -21.40
C LEU A 100 -0.69 -23.66 -20.38
N PRO A 101 -1.55 -24.69 -20.22
CA PRO A 101 -2.62 -24.65 -19.22
C PRO A 101 -2.10 -24.47 -17.79
N VAL A 102 -0.97 -25.10 -17.46
CA VAL A 102 -0.33 -24.99 -16.14
C VAL A 102 0.25 -23.59 -15.93
N ARG A 103 0.87 -23.01 -16.98
CA ARG A 103 1.36 -21.62 -16.95
C ARG A 103 0.22 -20.62 -16.72
N ILE A 104 -0.92 -20.81 -17.38
CA ILE A 104 -2.12 -19.97 -17.21
C ILE A 104 -2.66 -20.10 -15.78
N ALA A 105 -2.84 -21.33 -15.29
CA ALA A 105 -3.32 -21.57 -13.92
C ALA A 105 -2.37 -20.97 -12.87
N MET A 106 -1.06 -21.13 -13.07
CA MET A 106 -0.03 -20.54 -12.20
C MET A 106 -0.08 -19.01 -12.23
N MET A 107 -0.24 -18.38 -13.40
CA MET A 107 -0.38 -16.93 -13.52
C MET A 107 -1.63 -16.43 -12.79
N ILE A 108 -2.80 -17.04 -13.03
CA ILE A 108 -4.05 -16.64 -12.36
C ILE A 108 -3.92 -16.83 -10.84
N GLY A 109 -3.40 -17.98 -10.41
CA GLY A 109 -3.13 -18.26 -9.01
C GLY A 109 -2.18 -17.24 -8.38
N ALA A 110 -1.17 -16.79 -9.11
CA ALA A 110 -0.25 -15.75 -8.67
C ALA A 110 -0.97 -14.40 -8.48
N VAL A 111 -1.80 -13.96 -9.44
CA VAL A 111 -2.55 -12.69 -9.30
C VAL A 111 -3.50 -12.74 -8.10
N VAL A 112 -4.21 -13.86 -7.91
CA VAL A 112 -5.11 -14.06 -6.76
C VAL A 112 -4.34 -14.05 -5.44
N LEU A 113 -3.24 -14.82 -5.36
CA LEU A 113 -2.39 -14.86 -4.18
C LEU A 113 -1.80 -13.49 -3.86
N ASN A 114 -1.39 -12.73 -4.88
CA ASN A 114 -0.87 -11.37 -4.73
C ASN A 114 -1.92 -10.43 -4.11
N ALA A 115 -3.17 -10.52 -4.57
CA ALA A 115 -4.27 -9.73 -4.02
C ALA A 115 -4.54 -10.06 -2.54
N ILE A 116 -4.62 -11.35 -2.18
CA ILE A 116 -4.78 -11.80 -0.80
C ILE A 116 -3.62 -11.31 0.06
N SER A 117 -2.40 -11.53 -0.40
CA SER A 117 -1.16 -11.13 0.27
C SER A 117 -1.13 -9.64 0.56
N THR A 118 -1.55 -8.83 -0.42
CA THR A 118 -1.66 -7.37 -0.30
C THR A 118 -2.62 -6.96 0.81
N VAL A 119 -3.80 -7.59 0.88
CA VAL A 119 -4.76 -7.33 1.95
C VAL A 119 -4.21 -7.71 3.32
N LEU A 120 -3.52 -8.85 3.43
CA LEU A 120 -2.98 -9.33 4.70
C LEU A 120 -1.85 -8.43 5.23
N TYR A 121 -0.87 -8.08 4.40
CA TYR A 121 0.30 -7.32 4.89
C TYR A 121 -0.06 -5.86 5.16
N ILE A 122 -0.87 -5.22 4.29
CA ILE A 122 -1.34 -3.84 4.55
C ILE A 122 -2.30 -3.87 5.76
N GLY A 123 -3.18 -4.87 5.81
CA GLY A 123 -4.13 -5.08 6.91
C GLY A 123 -3.46 -5.25 8.27
N ALA A 124 -2.21 -5.74 8.36
CA ALA A 124 -1.46 -5.77 9.61
C ALA A 124 -1.22 -4.38 10.24
N GLY A 125 -1.27 -3.32 9.43
CA GLY A 125 -1.15 -1.93 9.88
C GLY A 125 0.21 -1.58 10.48
N LEU A 126 1.27 -2.31 10.13
CA LEU A 126 2.63 -2.10 10.66
C LEU A 126 3.50 -1.16 9.81
N GLY A 127 2.88 -0.52 8.81
CA GLY A 127 3.51 0.39 7.87
C GLY A 127 3.33 -0.08 6.42
N PRO A 128 3.10 0.84 5.46
CA PRO A 128 2.96 0.48 4.05
C PRO A 128 4.28 -0.01 3.46
N GLY A 129 4.22 -0.71 2.32
CA GLY A 129 5.41 -1.00 1.53
C GLY A 129 6.00 0.26 0.90
N PRO A 130 7.27 0.25 0.45
CA PRO A 130 7.90 1.39 -0.21
C PRO A 130 7.08 1.95 -1.38
N ARG A 131 6.52 1.05 -2.21
CA ARG A 131 5.70 1.40 -3.37
C ARG A 131 4.39 2.09 -2.95
N ASP A 132 3.71 1.56 -1.95
CA ASP A 132 2.42 2.10 -1.49
C ASP A 132 2.60 3.46 -0.79
N GLY A 133 3.66 3.62 0.01
CA GLY A 133 3.90 4.90 0.67
C GLY A 133 4.46 5.97 -0.27
N LEU A 134 5.09 5.60 -1.39
CA LEU A 134 5.38 6.54 -2.47
C LEU A 134 4.08 7.07 -3.09
N MET A 135 3.14 6.18 -3.40
CA MET A 135 1.83 6.57 -3.93
C MET A 135 1.07 7.49 -2.97
N THR A 136 0.94 7.13 -1.69
CA THR A 136 0.21 7.95 -0.72
C THR A 136 0.92 9.28 -0.43
N GLY A 137 2.25 9.29 -0.38
CA GLY A 137 3.02 10.53 -0.20
C GLY A 137 2.93 11.48 -1.39
N LEU A 138 2.92 10.97 -2.61
CA LEU A 138 2.70 11.78 -3.82
C LEU A 138 1.28 12.36 -3.87
N VAL A 139 0.26 11.57 -3.51
CA VAL A 139 -1.12 12.06 -3.39
C VAL A 139 -1.20 13.18 -2.35
N ALA A 140 -0.62 12.99 -1.17
CA ALA A 140 -0.63 13.97 -0.10
C ALA A 140 0.10 15.28 -0.46
N ARG A 141 1.16 15.19 -1.29
CA ARG A 141 1.95 16.36 -1.73
C ARG A 141 1.36 17.09 -2.93
N THR A 142 0.80 16.38 -3.89
CA THR A 142 0.33 16.95 -5.16
C THR A 142 -1.16 17.29 -5.17
N GLY A 143 -1.96 16.68 -4.27
CA GLY A 143 -3.42 16.81 -4.28
C GLY A 143 -4.10 16.10 -5.45
N LEU A 144 -3.34 15.39 -6.30
CA LEU A 144 -3.88 14.63 -7.43
C LEU A 144 -4.66 13.40 -6.95
N SER A 145 -5.58 12.92 -7.78
CA SER A 145 -6.35 11.72 -7.46
C SER A 145 -5.45 10.49 -7.31
N VAL A 146 -5.80 9.60 -6.36
CA VAL A 146 -5.09 8.32 -6.14
C VAL A 146 -4.98 7.51 -7.43
N ARG A 147 -6.02 7.52 -8.26
CA ARG A 147 -6.04 6.81 -9.55
C ARG A 147 -4.97 7.35 -10.49
N LEU A 148 -4.86 8.68 -10.63
CA LEU A 148 -3.90 9.30 -11.53
C LEU A 148 -2.46 9.04 -11.08
N VAL A 149 -2.16 9.23 -9.79
CA VAL A 149 -0.82 8.98 -9.24
C VAL A 149 -0.43 7.51 -9.41
N ARG A 150 -1.33 6.59 -9.08
CA ARG A 150 -1.11 5.14 -9.23
C ARG A 150 -0.86 4.76 -10.69
N THR A 151 -1.74 5.15 -11.60
CA THR A 151 -1.60 4.84 -13.03
C THR A 151 -0.32 5.45 -13.60
N GLY A 152 0.03 6.69 -13.22
CA GLY A 152 1.26 7.34 -13.67
C GLY A 152 2.51 6.59 -13.23
N ILE A 153 2.61 6.21 -11.96
CA ILE A 153 3.74 5.43 -11.44
C ILE A 153 3.80 4.06 -12.11
N GLU A 154 2.69 3.31 -12.13
CA GLU A 154 2.63 1.97 -12.73
C GLU A 154 2.99 2.01 -14.22
N ALA A 155 2.47 2.98 -14.99
CA ALA A 155 2.79 3.13 -16.40
C ALA A 155 4.26 3.50 -16.63
N THR A 156 4.82 4.39 -15.81
CA THR A 156 6.22 4.82 -15.93
C THR A 156 7.17 3.67 -15.64
N VAL A 157 6.94 2.93 -14.55
CA VAL A 157 7.77 1.80 -14.16
C VAL A 157 7.63 0.64 -15.15
N LEU A 158 6.40 0.36 -15.63
CA LEU A 158 6.16 -0.63 -16.68
C LEU A 158 6.92 -0.28 -17.97
N ALA A 159 6.82 0.98 -18.42
CA ALA A 159 7.51 1.45 -19.63
C ALA A 159 9.02 1.36 -19.48
N ALA A 160 9.58 1.84 -18.36
CA ALA A 160 11.01 1.75 -18.07
C ALA A 160 11.47 0.29 -18.03
N GLY A 161 10.73 -0.57 -17.34
CA GLY A 161 11.04 -1.99 -17.26
C GLY A 161 10.99 -2.69 -18.61
N TRP A 162 9.99 -2.37 -19.44
CA TRP A 162 9.85 -2.94 -20.77
C TRP A 162 10.99 -2.50 -21.70
N LEU A 163 11.41 -1.24 -21.63
CA LEU A 163 12.58 -0.74 -22.35
C LEU A 163 13.89 -1.41 -21.90
N LEU A 164 13.99 -1.79 -20.63
CA LEU A 164 15.08 -2.62 -20.08
C LEU A 164 14.92 -4.11 -20.42
N GLY A 165 13.96 -4.46 -21.27
CA GLY A 165 13.72 -5.82 -21.74
C GLY A 165 12.81 -6.67 -20.85
N GLY A 166 12.24 -6.14 -19.76
CA GLY A 166 11.30 -6.87 -18.91
C GLY A 166 10.12 -7.48 -19.69
N THR A 167 9.62 -8.63 -19.23
CA THR A 167 8.58 -9.39 -19.94
C THR A 167 7.20 -8.80 -19.71
N VAL A 168 6.66 -8.17 -20.75
CA VAL A 168 5.26 -7.74 -20.83
C VAL A 168 4.46 -8.76 -21.64
N GLY A 169 3.26 -9.13 -21.16
CA GLY A 169 2.42 -10.11 -21.84
C GLY A 169 0.97 -10.11 -21.35
N ILE A 170 0.23 -11.17 -21.69
CA ILE A 170 -1.19 -11.31 -21.30
C ILE A 170 -1.36 -11.28 -19.77
N GLY A 171 -0.41 -11.84 -19.02
CA GLY A 171 -0.39 -11.80 -17.56
C GLY A 171 -0.28 -10.37 -17.01
N THR A 172 0.45 -9.48 -17.70
CA THR A 172 0.54 -8.05 -17.33
C THR A 172 -0.81 -7.36 -17.48
N VAL A 173 -1.53 -7.65 -18.57
CA VAL A 173 -2.88 -7.12 -18.82
C VAL A 173 -3.86 -7.64 -17.76
N VAL A 174 -3.86 -8.95 -17.52
CA VAL A 174 -4.70 -9.58 -16.48
C VAL A 174 -4.41 -8.97 -15.11
N TYR A 175 -3.13 -8.75 -14.78
CA TYR A 175 -2.77 -8.11 -13.52
C TYR A 175 -3.28 -6.66 -13.44
N ALA A 176 -3.04 -5.85 -14.47
CA ALA A 176 -3.40 -4.43 -14.49
C ALA A 176 -4.91 -4.22 -14.27
N PHE A 177 -5.76 -5.04 -14.92
CA PHE A 177 -7.21 -4.94 -14.77
C PHE A 177 -7.77 -5.75 -13.59
N GLY A 178 -7.12 -6.85 -13.21
CA GLY A 178 -7.62 -7.79 -12.20
C GLY A 178 -7.24 -7.44 -10.76
N ILE A 179 -6.04 -6.89 -10.53
CA ILE A 179 -5.52 -6.71 -9.16
C ILE A 179 -6.40 -5.75 -8.34
N GLY A 180 -6.90 -4.67 -8.95
CA GLY A 180 -7.75 -3.69 -8.26
C GLY A 180 -9.06 -4.29 -7.74
N PRO A 181 -9.91 -4.87 -8.61
CA PRO A 181 -11.13 -5.56 -8.21
C PRO A 181 -10.88 -6.72 -7.24
N LEU A 182 -9.81 -7.51 -7.43
CA LEU A 182 -9.48 -8.62 -6.54
C LEU A 182 -9.11 -8.15 -5.14
N VAL A 183 -8.27 -7.11 -5.01
CA VAL A 183 -7.94 -6.53 -3.70
C VAL A 183 -9.21 -5.99 -3.03
N GLN A 184 -10.10 -5.33 -3.77
CA GLN A 184 -11.40 -4.87 -3.22
C GLN A 184 -12.28 -6.03 -2.76
N LEU A 185 -12.33 -7.13 -3.51
CA LEU A 185 -13.07 -8.32 -3.15
C LEU A 185 -12.50 -8.93 -1.86
N PHE A 186 -11.19 -9.14 -1.78
CA PHE A 186 -10.56 -9.72 -0.59
C PHE A 186 -10.63 -8.81 0.63
N LEU A 187 -10.63 -7.48 0.46
CA LEU A 187 -10.92 -6.55 1.55
C LEU A 187 -12.33 -6.74 2.12
N ARG A 188 -13.33 -7.02 1.27
CA ARG A 188 -14.72 -7.29 1.71
C ARG A 188 -14.85 -8.65 2.38
N LEU A 189 -14.12 -9.65 1.90
CA LEU A 189 -14.15 -11.02 2.45
C LEU A 189 -13.35 -11.16 3.75
N THR A 190 -12.31 -10.35 3.94
CA THR A 190 -11.45 -10.44 5.11
C THR A 190 -12.17 -9.87 6.34
N PRO A 191 -12.26 -10.62 7.45
CA PRO A 191 -12.87 -10.14 8.69
C PRO A 191 -12.24 -8.84 9.18
N ARG A 192 -13.07 -7.87 9.59
CA ARG A 192 -12.60 -6.59 10.15
C ARG A 192 -11.66 -6.77 11.36
N SER A 193 -11.77 -7.88 12.09
CA SER A 193 -10.89 -8.23 13.20
C SER A 193 -9.43 -8.51 12.80
N LEU A 194 -9.15 -8.71 11.51
CA LEU A 194 -7.81 -8.90 10.95
C LEU A 194 -7.27 -7.64 10.24
N LEU A 195 -8.11 -6.62 10.02
CA LEU A 195 -7.73 -5.36 9.37
C LEU A 195 -7.45 -4.29 10.43
N PHE A 196 -6.18 -4.22 10.86
CA PHE A 196 -5.67 -3.22 11.79
C PHE A 196 -5.28 -1.89 11.11
N HIS A 197 -5.27 -1.86 9.78
CA HIS A 197 -5.13 -0.64 8.98
C HIS A 197 -6.50 -0.17 8.51
N ASP A 198 -6.75 1.12 8.66
CA ASP A 198 -7.99 1.72 8.18
C ASP A 198 -7.88 2.01 6.67
N PHE A 199 -8.51 1.17 5.86
CA PHE A 199 -8.59 1.36 4.41
C PHE A 199 -9.61 2.45 4.01
N SER A 200 -10.34 3.04 4.97
CA SER A 200 -11.48 3.94 4.72
C SER A 200 -11.13 5.43 4.54
N GLY A 201 -9.86 5.74 4.26
CA GLY A 201 -9.28 7.09 4.13
C GLY A 201 -9.91 8.07 3.11
N GLY A 202 -11.15 7.86 2.66
CA GLY A 202 -11.95 8.83 1.92
C GLY A 202 -13.45 8.87 2.26
N ARG A 203 -14.00 7.95 3.07
CA ARG A 203 -15.44 8.01 3.47
C ARG A 203 -15.64 8.53 4.89
N ALA A 204 -14.79 8.15 5.84
CA ALA A 204 -14.97 8.53 7.24
C ALA A 204 -14.70 10.03 7.52
N ARG A 205 -14.07 10.76 6.58
CA ARG A 205 -13.92 12.22 6.69
C ARG A 205 -15.12 12.99 6.13
N ALA A 206 -15.88 12.40 5.21
CA ALA A 206 -17.14 12.98 4.71
C ALA A 206 -18.32 12.72 5.66
N ASP A 207 -18.23 11.66 6.47
CA ASP A 207 -19.27 11.26 7.44
C ASP A 207 -19.02 11.83 8.86
N ARG A 208 -17.95 12.63 9.02
CA ARG A 208 -17.60 13.32 10.28
C ARG A 208 -17.89 14.81 10.30
N ASP A 209 -18.32 15.36 9.17
CA ASP A 209 -19.11 16.57 9.17
C ASP A 209 -20.56 16.09 9.06
N PRO A 210 -21.30 15.93 10.17
CA PRO A 210 -22.73 16.06 10.02
C PRO A 210 -22.91 17.41 9.30
N ILE A 211 -23.68 17.42 8.22
CA ILE A 211 -24.43 18.61 7.88
C ILE A 211 -25.35 18.83 9.08
N THR A 212 -24.83 19.40 10.16
CA THR A 212 -25.60 20.19 11.11
C THR A 212 -26.08 21.34 10.26
N THR A 213 -27.29 21.14 9.73
CA THR A 213 -28.33 22.16 9.63
C THR A 213 -27.80 23.58 9.76
N MET A 214 -27.88 24.33 8.65
CA MET A 214 -27.78 25.78 8.60
C MET A 214 -28.34 26.42 9.87
N GLY A 215 -27.47 26.97 10.72
CA GLY A 215 -27.93 27.67 11.91
C GLY A 215 -26.93 27.76 13.06
N GLU A 216 -25.64 28.03 12.80
CA GLU A 216 -24.76 28.66 13.79
C GLU A 216 -23.43 29.02 13.12
N TRP A 217 -23.30 30.30 12.74
CA TRP A 217 -22.02 30.93 12.47
C TRP A 217 -21.34 31.21 13.82
N PRO A 218 -20.09 30.79 14.07
CA PRO A 218 -19.37 31.21 15.27
C PRO A 218 -19.03 32.70 15.16
N GLN A 219 -19.85 33.54 15.78
CA GLN A 219 -19.54 34.94 16.03
C GLN A 219 -18.57 35.06 17.21
N GLY A 220 -17.44 35.73 16.98
CA GLY A 220 -16.78 36.58 17.98
C GLY A 220 -15.94 35.90 19.06
N ASN A 221 -14.61 35.92 18.88
CA ASN A 221 -13.69 36.00 20.02
C ASN A 221 -13.84 37.40 20.66
N ALA A 222 -14.49 37.47 21.82
CA ALA A 222 -14.41 38.61 22.74
C ALA A 222 -13.88 38.12 24.10
N PRO A 223 -12.93 38.82 24.73
CA PRO A 223 -12.34 38.38 26.00
C PRO A 223 -13.31 38.56 27.16
N THR A 224 -13.36 37.53 28.00
CA THR A 224 -14.17 37.37 29.21
C THR A 224 -13.90 38.49 30.22
N ARG A 225 -14.92 39.31 30.55
CA ARG A 225 -14.94 40.11 31.79
C ARG A 225 -15.48 39.25 32.94
N GLN A 226 -14.76 39.22 34.05
CA GLN A 226 -15.22 38.66 35.32
C GLN A 226 -16.46 39.42 35.83
N PRO A 227 -17.44 38.75 36.48
CA PRO A 227 -18.56 39.43 37.10
C PRO A 227 -18.15 40.08 38.42
N ALA A 228 -18.48 41.36 38.57
CA ALA A 228 -18.36 42.12 39.80
C ALA A 228 -19.36 41.61 40.84
N THR A 229 -18.88 41.46 42.07
CA THR A 229 -19.66 41.14 43.27
C THR A 229 -20.66 42.26 43.58
N THR A 230 -21.92 41.87 43.75
CA THR A 230 -23.00 42.69 44.33
C THR A 230 -22.73 42.95 45.81
N GLU A 231 -22.46 44.19 46.16
CA GLU A 231 -22.59 44.72 47.52
C GLU A 231 -23.83 45.64 47.54
N THR A 232 -24.88 45.19 48.22
CA THR A 232 -26.09 45.98 48.52
C THR A 232 -25.91 46.63 49.89
N GLU A 233 -25.85 47.96 49.93
CA GLU A 233 -25.96 48.75 51.17
C GLU A 233 -27.26 49.59 51.13
N PRO A 234 -28.04 49.66 52.23
CA PRO A 234 -29.35 50.32 52.21
C PRO A 234 -29.34 51.79 52.69
N THR A 235 -30.07 52.61 51.92
CA THR A 235 -30.99 53.70 52.33
C THR A 235 -30.42 55.04 52.85
N PRO A 236 -30.97 56.20 52.39
CA PRO A 236 -30.49 57.55 52.72
C PRO A 236 -31.13 58.12 53.98
N THR A 237 -30.46 59.06 54.65
CA THR A 237 -31.10 60.02 55.57
C THR A 237 -30.29 61.30 55.71
N CYS A 238 -30.97 62.42 55.47
CA CYS A 238 -30.66 63.84 55.76
C CYS A 238 -29.43 64.49 55.12
#